data_AF-A0A0R3WAU8-F1
#
_entry.id   AF-A0A0R3WAU8-F1
#
_cell.length_a   1.000
_cell.length_b   1.000
_cell.length_c   1.000
_cell.angle_alpha   90.00
_cell.angle_beta   90.00
_cell.angle_gamma   90.00
#
_symmetry.space_group_name_H-M   'P 1'
#
loop_
_entity.id
_entity.type
_entity.pdbx_description
1 polymer ?
#
loop_
_entity_poly.entity_id
_entity_poly.type
_entity_poly.pdbx_seq_one_letter_code
_entity_poly.pdbx_strand_id
1 'polypeptide(L)'
;MHWGELRRQAKALESEIDSKLTEFGKVGSSSLSNSTGSRAPHITQSSNGQSYGDLCNDIENLLQRLTQVNDKMGDVVSSADHGNISQQHIAKRHREILFDYSQDFKRMRNNFNNARNRDHLLSSTYRVQSTSQSDKPPEATRLLIEEQKSLLHADKMLTDRLSAASAIRSALKSQHHMLKATTGNLLNLRAQFPLVNKVLNQVSWRKRRDSIIVGSVIGCCLLFLLFYLFH
;
A
#
# COMPACT_ATOMS: atom_id res chain seq x y z
N MET A 1 -1.15 -28.15 14.63
CA MET A 1 -0.64 -27.04 15.48
C MET A 1 -1.84 -26.27 16.01
N HIS A 2 -1.90 -25.99 17.31
CA HIS A 2 -3.02 -25.25 17.91
C HIS A 2 -2.99 -23.78 17.45
N TRP A 3 -4.10 -23.26 16.94
CA TRP A 3 -4.25 -21.88 16.43
C TRP A 3 -3.68 -20.81 17.38
N GLY A 4 -3.87 -21.01 18.69
CA GLY A 4 -3.33 -20.11 19.72
C GLY A 4 -1.80 -20.02 19.74
N GLU A 5 -1.10 -21.13 19.47
CA GLU A 5 0.37 -21.17 19.48
C GLU A 5 0.95 -20.44 18.27
N LEU A 6 0.37 -20.67 17.08
CA LEU A 6 0.72 -19.92 15.86
C LEU A 6 0.55 -18.42 16.08
N ARG A 7 -0.55 -17.99 16.72
CA ARG A 7 -0.82 -16.57 16.99
C ARG A 7 0.19 -15.96 17.94
N ARG A 8 0.56 -16.69 18.99
CA ARG A 8 1.59 -16.25 19.95
C ARG A 8 2.95 -16.14 19.26
N GLN A 9 3.29 -17.12 18.41
CA GLN A 9 4.53 -17.12 17.65
C GLN A 9 4.60 -15.96 16.65
N ALA A 10 3.52 -15.67 15.91
CA ALA A 10 3.47 -14.53 15.00
C ALA A 10 3.70 -13.20 15.74
N LYS A 11 3.01 -12.99 16.87
CA LYS A 11 3.19 -11.78 17.68
C LYS A 11 4.62 -11.63 18.23
N ALA A 12 5.25 -12.73 18.64
CA ALA A 12 6.64 -12.69 19.10
C ALA A 12 7.59 -12.26 17.97
N LEU A 13 7.42 -12.83 16.78
CA LEU A 13 8.19 -12.45 15.59
C LEU A 13 7.94 -11.00 15.17
N GLU A 14 6.69 -10.52 15.22
CA GLU A 14 6.36 -9.11 14.96
C GLU A 14 7.09 -8.16 15.91
N SER A 15 7.10 -8.46 17.21
CA SER A 15 7.83 -7.66 18.21
C SER A 15 9.33 -7.66 17.99
N GLU A 16 9.90 -8.78 17.54
CA GLU A 16 11.33 -8.89 17.24
C GLU A 16 11.70 -8.10 15.97
N ILE A 17 10.86 -8.18 14.94
CA ILE A 17 11.00 -7.41 13.69
C ILE A 17 10.95 -5.90 13.98
N ASP A 18 10.04 -5.45 14.83
CA ASP A 18 9.90 -4.02 15.21
C ASP A 18 11.16 -3.50 15.92
N SER A 19 11.69 -4.28 16.86
CA SER A 19 12.94 -3.95 17.56
C SER A 19 14.12 -3.84 16.58
N LYS A 20 14.24 -4.81 15.66
CA LYS A 20 15.31 -4.84 14.66
C LYS A 20 15.17 -3.75 13.60
N LEU A 21 13.96 -3.41 13.16
CA LEU A 21 13.71 -2.29 12.26
C LEU A 21 14.07 -0.94 12.91
N THR A 22 13.80 -0.78 14.21
CA THR A 22 14.20 0.42 14.96
C THR A 22 15.71 0.53 15.07
N GLU A 23 16.41 -0.58 15.35
CA GLU A 23 17.87 -0.65 15.36
C GLU A 23 18.45 -0.29 13.98
N PHE A 24 17.89 -0.88 12.93
CA PHE A 24 18.26 -0.62 11.55
C PHE A 24 18.07 0.85 11.14
N GLY A 25 16.95 1.45 11.52
CA GLY A 25 16.66 2.86 11.28
C GLY A 25 17.66 3.81 11.96
N LYS A 26 18.14 3.46 13.16
CA LYS A 26 19.18 4.24 13.87
C LYS A 26 20.52 4.17 13.14
N VAL A 27 20.93 3.00 12.65
CA VAL A 27 22.16 2.85 11.85
C VAL A 27 22.04 3.65 10.54
N GLY A 28 20.87 3.60 9.89
CA GLY A 28 20.63 4.39 8.68
C GLY A 28 20.66 5.90 8.93
N SER A 29 20.04 6.39 10.00
CA SER A 29 20.00 7.83 10.32
C SER A 29 21.34 8.39 10.81
N SER A 30 22.08 7.64 11.63
CA SER A 30 23.41 8.04 12.10
C SER A 30 24.43 8.16 10.96
N SER A 31 24.31 7.32 9.92
CA SER A 31 25.11 7.46 8.70
C SER A 31 24.84 8.77 7.94
N LEU A 32 23.63 9.33 8.07
CA LEU A 32 23.19 10.54 7.38
C LEU A 32 23.58 11.83 8.13
N SER A 33 23.59 11.82 9.46
CA SER A 33 23.87 13.01 10.28
C SER A 33 25.35 13.35 10.38
N ASN A 34 26.25 12.39 10.17
CA ASN A 34 27.68 12.58 10.38
C ASN A 34 28.43 13.21 9.19
N SER A 35 27.71 13.64 8.15
CA SER A 35 28.30 14.22 6.92
C SER A 35 28.76 15.68 7.06
N THR A 36 28.61 16.32 8.22
CA THR A 36 28.90 17.75 8.42
C THR A 36 30.19 18.06 9.19
N GLY A 37 30.96 17.06 9.63
CA GLY A 37 32.30 17.34 10.12
C GLY A 37 32.79 16.37 11.19
N SER A 38 33.32 15.22 10.78
CA SER A 38 34.55 14.68 11.37
C SER A 38 34.98 13.44 10.59
N ARG A 39 36.29 13.27 10.51
CA ARG A 39 37.05 12.41 9.61
C ARG A 39 36.98 10.93 10.04
N ALA A 40 36.02 10.14 9.53
CA ALA A 40 36.15 8.69 9.25
C ALA A 40 34.81 8.09 8.73
N PRO A 41 34.80 7.35 7.61
CA PRO A 41 33.63 6.59 7.16
C PRO A 41 33.62 5.24 7.88
N HIS A 42 33.32 5.22 9.18
CA HIS A 42 33.24 3.98 9.93
C HIS A 42 32.02 3.97 10.85
N ILE A 43 30.84 4.05 10.26
CA ILE A 43 29.58 3.65 10.92
C ILE A 43 28.79 2.79 9.94
N THR A 44 29.37 1.66 9.57
CA THR A 44 28.66 0.50 8.99
C THR A 44 28.20 -0.49 10.06
N GLN A 45 28.51 -0.20 11.33
CA GLN A 45 28.25 -1.08 12.46
C GLN A 45 27.22 -0.44 13.40
N SER A 46 26.26 -1.26 13.85
CA SER A 46 25.37 -0.94 14.97
C SER A 46 26.17 -0.69 16.24
N SER A 47 25.53 -0.12 17.27
CA SER A 47 26.10 -0.02 18.63
C SER A 47 26.59 -1.36 19.19
N ASN A 48 26.11 -2.48 18.62
CA ASN A 48 26.49 -3.85 18.98
C ASN A 48 27.54 -4.48 18.04
N GLY A 49 28.16 -3.73 17.13
CA GLY A 49 29.17 -4.24 16.20
C GLY A 49 28.63 -5.08 15.03
N GLN A 50 27.32 -5.33 14.95
CA GLN A 50 26.71 -5.99 13.80
C GLN A 50 26.79 -5.10 12.56
N SER A 51 27.24 -5.66 11.44
CA SER A 51 27.25 -4.96 10.16
C SER A 51 25.81 -4.71 9.72
N TYR A 52 25.59 -3.57 9.05
CA TYR A 52 24.31 -3.26 8.42
C TYR A 52 23.80 -4.39 7.48
N GLY A 53 24.72 -5.09 6.82
CA GLY A 53 24.38 -6.26 6.00
C GLY A 53 23.85 -7.44 6.81
N ASP A 54 24.39 -7.67 8.00
CA ASP A 54 23.96 -8.74 8.89
C ASP A 54 22.56 -8.42 9.44
N LEU A 55 22.31 -7.15 9.82
CA LEU A 55 20.98 -6.70 10.21
C LEU A 55 19.94 -6.83 9.10
N CYS A 56 20.32 -6.57 7.82
CA CYS A 56 19.44 -6.85 6.68
C CYS A 56 19.06 -8.33 6.62
N ASN A 57 20.06 -9.21 6.73
CA ASN A 57 19.86 -10.66 6.63
C ASN A 57 19.01 -11.18 7.80
N ASP A 58 19.24 -10.69 9.01
CA ASP A 58 18.47 -11.03 10.21
C ASP A 58 16.99 -10.65 10.04
N ILE A 59 16.70 -9.42 9.58
CA ILE A 59 15.32 -8.95 9.33
C ILE A 59 14.67 -9.78 8.22
N GLU A 60 15.41 -10.10 7.16
CA GLU A 60 14.90 -10.92 6.05
C GLU A 60 14.55 -12.34 6.51
N ASN A 61 15.39 -12.94 7.38
CA ASN A 61 15.12 -14.25 8.00
C ASN A 61 13.88 -14.21 8.89
N LEU A 62 13.74 -13.18 9.73
CA LEU A 62 12.57 -12.99 10.59
C LEU A 62 11.29 -12.82 9.77
N LEU A 63 11.32 -12.04 8.68
CA LEU A 63 10.20 -11.89 7.75
C LEU A 63 9.83 -13.21 7.07
N GLN A 64 10.83 -14.00 6.65
CA GLN A 64 10.59 -15.32 6.07
C GLN A 64 9.94 -16.26 7.08
N ARG A 65 10.39 -16.24 8.34
CA ARG A 65 9.82 -17.04 9.42
C ARG A 65 8.39 -16.63 9.74
N LEU A 66 8.10 -15.31 9.77
CA LEU A 66 6.74 -14.80 9.93
C LEU A 66 5.84 -15.22 8.75
N THR A 67 6.37 -15.23 7.52
CA THR A 67 5.67 -15.73 6.33
C THR A 67 5.24 -17.18 6.51
N GLN A 68 6.17 -18.06 6.91
CA GLN A 68 5.86 -19.48 7.15
C GLN A 68 4.81 -19.68 8.24
N VAL A 69 4.86 -18.90 9.32
CA VAL A 69 3.86 -18.97 10.40
C VAL A 69 2.48 -18.52 9.90
N ASN A 70 2.43 -17.49 9.07
CA ASN A 70 1.20 -16.95 8.50
C ASN A 70 0.59 -17.88 7.45
N ASP A 71 1.41 -18.56 6.65
CA ASP A 71 0.93 -19.58 5.73
C ASP A 71 0.35 -20.79 6.46
N LYS A 72 0.99 -21.23 7.55
CA LYS A 72 0.43 -22.25 8.46
C LYS A 72 -0.88 -21.79 9.11
N MET A 73 -1.03 -20.52 9.47
CA MET A 73 -2.32 -19.98 9.93
C MET A 73 -3.39 -20.02 8.83
N GLY A 74 -3.02 -19.66 7.60
CA GLY A 74 -3.92 -19.73 6.45
C GLY A 74 -4.38 -21.15 6.13
N ASP A 75 -3.49 -22.12 6.26
CA ASP A 75 -3.79 -23.54 6.04
C ASP A 75 -4.74 -24.10 7.11
N VAL A 76 -4.52 -23.74 8.38
CA VAL A 76 -5.43 -24.10 9.49
C VAL A 76 -6.83 -23.51 9.31
N VAL A 77 -6.92 -22.27 8.80
CA VAL A 77 -8.20 -21.60 8.54
C VAL A 77 -8.92 -22.17 7.31
N SER A 78 -8.18 -22.63 6.30
CA SER A 78 -8.73 -23.23 5.08
C SER A 78 -9.13 -24.70 5.26
N SER A 79 -8.40 -25.44 6.10
CA SER A 79 -8.64 -26.86 6.37
C SER A 79 -9.77 -27.10 7.38
N ALA A 80 -10.05 -26.13 8.25
CA ALA A 80 -11.25 -26.16 9.07
C ALA A 80 -12.44 -25.70 8.21
N ASP A 81 -13.22 -26.65 7.70
CA ASP A 81 -14.34 -26.46 6.76
C ASP A 81 -15.34 -25.35 7.17
N HIS A 82 -15.34 -24.94 8.45
CA HIS A 82 -16.01 -23.74 8.97
C HIS A 82 -15.13 -22.95 9.96
N GLY A 83 -13.93 -22.53 9.55
CA GLY A 83 -13.07 -21.66 10.36
C GLY A 83 -13.86 -20.43 10.84
N ASN A 84 -13.90 -20.20 12.15
CA ASN A 84 -14.60 -19.07 12.75
C ASN A 84 -14.24 -17.78 11.99
N ILE A 85 -15.24 -16.98 11.59
CA ILE A 85 -15.06 -15.72 10.84
C ILE A 85 -13.98 -14.84 11.50
N SER A 86 -13.89 -14.86 12.83
CA SER A 86 -12.83 -14.20 13.60
C SER A 86 -11.41 -14.68 13.29
N GLN A 87 -11.19 -15.99 13.13
CA GLN A 87 -9.89 -16.57 12.77
C GLN A 87 -9.49 -16.22 11.33
N GLN A 88 -10.45 -16.20 10.40
CA GLN A 88 -10.23 -15.72 9.04
C GLN A 88 -9.77 -14.26 9.01
N HIS A 89 -10.46 -13.38 9.74
CA HIS A 89 -10.06 -11.98 9.86
C HIS A 89 -8.68 -11.82 10.51
N ILE A 90 -8.37 -12.60 11.54
CA ILE A 90 -7.06 -12.55 12.21
C ILE A 90 -5.94 -13.01 11.27
N ALA A 91 -6.10 -14.13 10.54
CA ALA A 91 -5.12 -14.59 9.56
C ALA A 91 -4.90 -13.56 8.45
N LYS A 92 -5.99 -12.96 7.95
CA LYS A 92 -5.90 -11.87 6.97
C LYS A 92 -5.13 -10.68 7.53
N ARG A 93 -5.40 -10.26 8.76
CA ARG A 93 -4.69 -9.16 9.43
C ARG A 93 -3.19 -9.45 9.57
N HIS A 94 -2.80 -10.67 9.96
CA HIS A 94 -1.38 -11.03 10.02
C HIS A 94 -0.70 -11.00 8.65
N ARG A 95 -1.43 -11.27 7.54
CA ARG A 95 -0.91 -11.07 6.17
C ARG A 95 -0.71 -9.60 5.82
N GLU A 96 -1.66 -8.74 6.20
CA GLU A 96 -1.53 -7.29 6.00
C GLU A 96 -0.33 -6.74 6.78
N ILE A 97 -0.20 -7.09 8.07
CA ILE A 97 0.93 -6.67 8.92
C ILE A 97 2.28 -7.13 8.34
N LEU A 98 2.37 -8.38 7.87
CA LEU A 98 3.57 -8.89 7.22
C LEU A 98 3.93 -8.11 5.96
N PHE A 99 2.93 -7.77 5.15
CA PHE A 99 3.13 -6.98 3.94
C PHE A 99 3.68 -5.58 4.27
N ASP A 100 3.10 -4.94 5.28
CA ASP A 100 3.54 -3.62 5.76
C ASP A 100 5.00 -3.67 6.23
N TYR A 101 5.36 -4.66 7.06
CA TYR A 101 6.76 -4.83 7.50
C TYR A 101 7.73 -5.10 6.33
N SER A 102 7.34 -5.90 5.34
CA SER A 102 8.16 -6.15 4.16
C SER A 102 8.36 -4.89 3.31
N GLN A 103 7.31 -4.08 3.17
CA GLN A 103 7.36 -2.82 2.45
C GLN A 103 8.24 -1.79 3.18
N ASP A 104 8.08 -1.68 4.50
CA ASP A 104 8.87 -0.77 5.32
C ASP A 104 10.35 -1.14 5.32
N PHE A 105 10.67 -2.44 5.44
CA PHE A 105 12.05 -2.91 5.31
C PHE A 105 12.67 -2.56 3.95
N LYS A 106 11.94 -2.79 2.85
CA LYS A 106 12.40 -2.43 1.49
C LYS A 106 12.63 -0.93 1.36
N ARG A 107 11.72 -0.11 1.89
CA ARG A 107 11.85 1.35 1.88
C ARG A 107 13.09 1.79 2.65
N MET A 108 13.32 1.23 3.83
CA MET A 108 14.46 1.57 4.69
C MET A 108 15.79 1.15 4.03
N ARG A 109 15.83 -0.05 3.45
CA ARG A 109 16.98 -0.57 2.70
C ARG A 109 17.32 0.29 1.48
N ASN A 110 16.31 0.70 0.72
CA ASN A 110 16.50 1.58 -0.43
C ASN A 110 17.00 2.97 -0.01
N ASN A 111 16.42 3.54 1.04
CA ASN A 111 16.85 4.83 1.57
C ASN A 111 18.32 4.81 1.99
N PHE A 112 18.76 3.76 2.69
CA PHE A 112 20.16 3.60 3.06
C PHE A 112 21.07 3.42 1.84
N ASN A 113 20.68 2.59 0.87
CA ASN A 113 21.48 2.40 -0.35
C ASN A 113 21.65 3.71 -1.11
N ASN A 114 20.59 4.52 -1.21
CA ASN A 114 20.63 5.83 -1.81
C ASN A 114 21.53 6.80 -1.02
N ALA A 115 21.47 6.77 0.31
CA ALA A 115 22.35 7.57 1.17
C ALA A 115 23.83 7.17 0.99
N ARG A 116 24.12 5.87 0.96
CA ARG A 116 25.47 5.32 0.72
C ARG A 116 26.00 5.67 -0.67
N ASN A 117 25.17 5.54 -1.70
CA ASN A 117 25.55 5.91 -3.06
C ASN A 117 25.84 7.41 -3.17
N ARG A 118 25.04 8.24 -2.51
CA ARG A 118 25.28 9.69 -2.44
C ARG A 118 26.62 10.00 -1.76
N ASP A 119 26.92 9.33 -0.66
CA ASP A 119 28.20 9.49 0.04
C ASP A 119 29.39 9.05 -0.82
N HIS A 120 29.27 7.92 -1.53
CA HIS A 120 30.29 7.44 -2.46
C HIS A 120 30.55 8.41 -3.62
N LEU A 121 29.49 8.98 -4.20
CA LEU A 121 29.58 9.97 -5.28
C LEU A 121 30.23 11.29 -4.80
N LEU A 122 29.85 11.77 -3.61
CA LEU A 122 30.45 12.96 -3.01
C LEU A 122 31.93 12.72 -2.68
N SER A 123 32.26 11.60 -2.04
CA SER A 123 33.64 11.20 -1.75
C SER A 123 34.49 11.12 -3.00
N SER A 124 33.98 10.50 -4.07
CA SER A 124 34.67 10.46 -5.37
C SER A 124 34.93 11.85 -5.93
N THR A 125 33.96 12.77 -5.82
CA THR A 125 34.10 14.15 -6.32
C THR A 125 35.12 14.95 -5.52
N TYR A 126 35.13 14.82 -4.19
CA TYR A 126 36.12 15.46 -3.32
C TYR A 126 37.53 14.93 -3.57
N ARG A 127 37.71 13.62 -3.77
CA ARG A 127 39.02 13.01 -4.07
C ARG A 127 39.58 13.49 -5.41
N VAL A 128 38.74 13.60 -6.44
CA VAL A 128 39.13 14.15 -7.75
C VAL A 128 39.54 15.63 -7.61
N GLN A 129 38.78 16.44 -6.86
CA GLN A 129 39.11 17.86 -6.68
C GLN A 129 40.41 18.09 -5.91
N SER A 130 40.73 17.24 -4.92
CA SER A 130 42.01 17.31 -4.19
C SER A 130 43.23 16.86 -5.00
N THR A 131 43.04 16.04 -6.04
CA THR A 131 44.13 15.53 -6.88
C THR A 131 44.46 16.47 -8.04
N SER A 132 43.49 17.31 -8.46
CA SER A 132 43.66 18.24 -9.59
C SER A 132 44.37 19.57 -9.26
N GLN A 133 44.93 19.73 -8.06
CA GLN A 133 45.64 20.96 -7.68
C GLN A 133 47.15 20.94 -7.98
N SER A 134 47.73 19.82 -8.45
CA SER A 134 49.19 19.75 -8.67
C SER A 134 49.67 19.98 -10.10
N ASP A 135 48.83 19.90 -11.13
CA ASP A 135 49.28 20.24 -12.49
C ASP A 135 48.09 20.69 -13.33
N LYS A 136 48.22 21.85 -13.97
CA LYS A 136 47.21 22.40 -14.89
C LYS A 136 46.93 21.35 -15.98
N PRO A 137 45.72 20.77 -16.06
CA PRO A 137 45.45 19.79 -17.09
C PRO A 137 45.29 20.50 -18.45
N PRO A 138 45.67 19.84 -19.56
CA PRO A 138 45.58 20.40 -20.91
C PRO A 138 44.14 20.79 -21.21
N GLU A 139 43.96 21.81 -22.07
CA GLU A 139 42.68 22.45 -22.41
C GLU A 139 41.58 21.44 -22.83
N ALA A 140 41.97 20.33 -23.46
CA ALA A 140 41.09 19.21 -23.79
C ALA A 140 40.38 18.61 -22.56
N THR A 141 41.06 18.54 -21.41
CA THR A 141 40.49 18.02 -20.17
C THR A 141 39.47 19.00 -19.57
N ARG A 142 39.68 20.33 -19.73
CA ARG A 142 38.69 21.32 -19.30
C ARG A 142 37.42 21.23 -20.14
N LEU A 143 37.56 21.05 -21.46
CA LEU A 143 36.45 20.90 -22.38
C LEU A 143 35.65 19.62 -22.07
N LEU A 144 36.33 18.50 -21.78
CA LEU A 144 35.69 17.27 -21.33
C LEU A 144 34.97 17.40 -19.98
N ILE A 145 35.51 18.16 -19.03
CA ILE A 145 34.85 18.43 -17.74
C ILE A 145 33.60 19.30 -17.93
N GLU A 146 33.62 20.23 -18.88
CA GLU A 146 32.48 21.07 -19.22
C GLU A 146 31.37 20.25 -19.90
N GLU A 147 31.71 19.37 -20.84
CA GLU A 147 30.76 18.41 -21.41
C GLU A 147 30.22 17.44 -20.35
N GLN A 148 31.05 17.00 -19.41
CA GLN A 148 30.58 16.15 -18.32
C GLN A 148 29.58 16.88 -17.42
N LYS A 149 29.78 18.17 -17.16
CA LYS A 149 28.82 19.00 -16.42
C LYS A 149 27.51 19.18 -17.17
N SER A 150 27.55 19.39 -18.49
CA SER A 150 26.34 19.51 -19.29
C SER A 150 25.57 18.18 -19.36
N LEU A 151 26.27 17.05 -19.43
CA LEU A 151 25.68 15.70 -19.33
C LEU A 151 25.03 15.44 -17.98
N LEU A 152 25.70 15.80 -16.87
CA LEU A 152 25.13 15.68 -15.52
C LEU A 152 23.89 16.57 -15.35
N HIS A 153 23.90 17.76 -15.96
CA HIS A 153 22.72 18.63 -15.98
C HIS A 153 21.57 18.02 -16.78
N ALA A 154 21.86 17.40 -17.93
CA ALA A 154 20.89 16.68 -18.74
C ALA A 154 20.30 15.46 -18.01
N ASP A 155 21.12 14.70 -17.29
CA ASP A 155 20.70 13.54 -16.49
C ASP A 155 19.75 13.95 -15.34
N LYS A 156 20.04 15.07 -14.69
CA LYS A 156 19.15 15.66 -13.68
C LYS A 156 17.80 16.08 -14.28
N MET A 157 17.81 16.74 -15.44
CA MET A 157 16.57 17.10 -16.14
C MET A 157 15.77 15.88 -16.60
N LEU A 158 16.45 14.81 -17.05
CA LEU A 158 15.82 13.53 -17.40
C LEU A 158 15.19 12.87 -16.17
N THR A 159 15.87 12.90 -15.02
CA THR A 159 15.36 12.36 -13.75
C THR A 159 14.13 13.12 -13.27
N ASP A 160 14.10 14.46 -13.41
CA ASP A 160 12.92 15.26 -13.09
C ASP A 160 11.74 14.95 -14.02
N ARG A 161 11.99 14.70 -15.30
CA ARG A 161 10.97 14.25 -16.25
C ARG A 161 10.49 12.83 -15.97
N LEU A 162 11.38 11.93 -15.55
CA LEU A 162 11.04 10.56 -15.17
C LEU A 162 10.23 10.51 -13.87
N SER A 163 10.55 11.36 -12.89
CA SER A 163 9.78 11.48 -11.65
C SER A 163 8.36 12.01 -11.93
N ALA A 164 8.22 13.02 -12.80
CA ALA A 164 6.92 13.51 -13.27
C ALA A 164 6.12 12.43 -14.03
N ALA A 165 6.76 11.64 -14.90
CA ALA A 165 6.13 10.51 -15.58
C ALA A 165 5.71 9.40 -14.60
N SER A 166 6.52 9.13 -13.56
CA SER A 166 6.19 8.17 -12.51
C SER A 166 5.00 8.64 -11.66
N ALA A 167 4.91 9.95 -11.39
CA ALA A 167 3.78 10.55 -10.71
C ALA A 167 2.50 10.44 -11.55
N ILE A 168 2.57 10.69 -12.86
CA ILE A 168 1.44 10.46 -13.79
C ILE A 168 1.04 8.98 -13.82
N ARG A 169 2.00 8.05 -13.88
CA ARG A 169 1.72 6.61 -13.80
C ARG A 169 1.03 6.24 -12.48
N SER A 170 1.46 6.82 -11.36
CA SER A 170 0.83 6.60 -10.06
C SER A 170 -0.59 7.17 -9.97
N ALA A 171 -0.82 8.34 -10.57
CA ALA A 171 -2.13 8.98 -10.64
C ALA A 171 -3.08 8.21 -11.57
N LEU A 172 -2.60 7.71 -12.71
CA LEU A 172 -3.36 6.82 -13.59
C LEU A 172 -3.71 5.50 -12.90
N LYS A 173 -2.79 4.93 -12.10
CA LYS A 173 -3.05 3.70 -11.33
C LYS A 173 -4.08 3.92 -10.21
N SER A 174 -4.04 5.06 -9.52
CA SER A 174 -5.04 5.40 -8.50
C SER A 174 -6.40 5.69 -9.14
N GLN A 175 -6.42 6.39 -10.29
CA GLN A 175 -7.63 6.60 -11.09
C GLN A 175 -8.22 5.28 -11.62
N HIS A 176 -7.39 4.32 -12.05
CA HIS A 176 -7.85 3.00 -12.45
C HIS A 176 -8.50 2.22 -11.29
N HIS A 177 -7.98 2.37 -10.06
CA HIS A 177 -8.59 1.78 -8.88
C HIS A 177 -9.93 2.43 -8.52
N MET A 178 -10.04 3.76 -8.65
CA MET A 178 -11.30 4.49 -8.48
C MET A 178 -12.34 4.12 -9.55
N LEU A 179 -11.93 4.02 -10.83
CA LEU A 179 -12.80 3.55 -11.91
C LEU A 179 -13.30 2.13 -11.63
N LYS A 180 -12.43 1.22 -11.17
CA LYS A 180 -12.83 -0.14 -10.78
C LYS A 180 -13.79 -0.15 -9.58
N ALA A 181 -13.61 0.74 -8.60
CA ALA A 181 -14.53 0.90 -7.48
C ALA A 181 -15.89 1.45 -7.93
N THR A 182 -15.91 2.42 -8.83
CA THR A 182 -17.13 2.98 -9.42
C THR A 182 -17.85 1.96 -10.31
N THR A 183 -17.14 1.18 -11.12
CA THR A 183 -17.71 0.07 -11.90
C THR A 183 -18.26 -1.04 -10.99
N GLY A 184 -17.56 -1.36 -9.88
CA GLY A 184 -18.06 -2.28 -8.86
C GLY A 184 -19.34 -1.79 -8.19
N ASN A 185 -19.43 -0.50 -7.87
CA ASN A 185 -20.63 0.11 -7.32
C ASN A 185 -21.77 0.17 -8.35
N LEU A 186 -21.49 0.41 -9.64
CA LEU A 186 -22.50 0.34 -10.71
C LEU A 186 -23.03 -1.08 -10.93
N LEU A 187 -22.18 -2.11 -10.83
CA LEU A 187 -22.60 -3.51 -10.86
C LEU A 187 -23.42 -3.88 -9.60
N ASN A 188 -23.09 -3.32 -8.45
CA ASN A 188 -23.85 -3.49 -7.21
C ASN A 188 -25.19 -2.72 -7.25
N LEU A 189 -25.24 -1.56 -7.91
CA LEU A 189 -26.48 -0.83 -8.21
C LEU A 189 -27.35 -1.60 -9.21
N ARG A 190 -26.76 -2.30 -10.19
CA ARG A 190 -27.48 -3.25 -11.07
C ARG A 190 -28.09 -4.43 -10.29
N ALA A 191 -27.44 -4.87 -9.21
CA ALA A 191 -27.99 -5.88 -8.30
C ALA A 191 -29.09 -5.34 -7.36
N GLN A 192 -29.19 -4.01 -7.17
CA GLN A 192 -30.25 -3.37 -6.36
C GLN A 192 -31.47 -2.88 -7.17
N PHE A 193 -31.40 -2.84 -8.50
CA PHE A 193 -32.58 -2.59 -9.36
C PHE A 193 -33.79 -3.52 -9.10
N PRO A 194 -33.66 -4.83 -8.75
CA PRO A 194 -34.82 -5.64 -8.36
C PRO A 194 -35.42 -5.25 -6.98
N LEU A 195 -34.71 -4.50 -6.13
CA LEU A 195 -35.21 -4.07 -4.82
C LEU A 195 -36.01 -2.76 -4.91
N VAL A 196 -35.58 -1.83 -5.76
CA VAL A 196 -36.36 -0.61 -6.08
C VAL A 196 -37.69 -0.98 -6.72
N ASN A 197 -37.74 -2.02 -7.56
CA ASN A 197 -38.99 -2.52 -8.13
C ASN A 197 -39.92 -3.12 -7.07
N LYS A 198 -39.39 -3.71 -5.98
CA LYS A 198 -40.20 -4.20 -4.84
C LYS A 198 -40.80 -3.05 -4.02
N VAL A 199 -40.06 -1.97 -3.80
CA VAL A 199 -40.54 -0.79 -3.06
C VAL A 199 -41.54 0.01 -3.90
N LEU A 200 -41.28 0.17 -5.19
CA LEU A 200 -42.20 0.83 -6.12
C LEU A 200 -43.52 0.04 -6.29
N ASN A 201 -43.45 -1.29 -6.29
CA ASN A 201 -44.64 -2.16 -6.35
C ASN A 201 -45.41 -2.22 -5.01
N GLN A 202 -44.75 -1.98 -3.87
CA GLN A 202 -45.44 -1.83 -2.57
C GLN A 202 -46.18 -0.48 -2.44
N VAL A 203 -45.63 0.59 -3.03
CA VAL A 203 -46.30 1.90 -3.07
C VAL A 203 -47.57 1.90 -3.92
N SER A 204 -47.59 1.17 -5.05
CA SER A 204 -48.77 1.11 -5.93
C SER A 204 -49.92 0.28 -5.36
N TRP A 205 -49.64 -0.66 -4.44
CA TRP A 205 -50.65 -1.55 -3.85
C TRP A 205 -51.60 -0.85 -2.87
N ARG A 206 -51.13 0.16 -2.12
CA ARG A 206 -52.01 0.97 -1.25
C ARG A 206 -53.01 1.78 -2.09
N LYS A 207 -52.56 2.39 -3.18
CA LYS A 207 -53.41 3.21 -4.07
C LYS A 207 -54.46 2.38 -4.84
N ARG A 208 -54.14 1.13 -5.20
CA ARG A 208 -55.11 0.21 -5.85
C ARG A 208 -56.24 -0.21 -4.91
N ARG A 209 -55.97 -0.45 -3.63
CA ARG A 209 -57.01 -0.81 -2.65
C ARG A 209 -58.06 0.29 -2.51
N ASP A 210 -57.63 1.53 -2.35
CA ASP A 210 -58.56 2.65 -2.16
C ASP A 210 -59.43 2.87 -3.41
N SER A 211 -58.86 2.70 -4.61
CA SER A 211 -59.62 2.81 -5.87
C SER A 211 -60.64 1.68 -6.06
N ILE A 212 -60.34 0.45 -5.58
CA ILE A 212 -61.29 -0.68 -5.64
C ILE A 212 -62.47 -0.44 -4.69
N ILE A 213 -62.21 0.05 -3.48
CA ILE A 213 -63.25 0.33 -2.48
C ILE A 213 -64.18 1.42 -3.01
N VAL A 214 -63.64 2.54 -3.50
CA VAL A 214 -64.44 3.64 -4.05
C VAL A 214 -65.24 3.18 -5.27
N GLY A 215 -64.64 2.42 -6.19
CA GLY A 215 -65.33 1.87 -7.36
C GLY A 215 -66.49 0.94 -6.98
N SER A 216 -66.30 0.07 -5.97
CA SER A 216 -67.35 -0.83 -5.48
C SER A 216 -68.53 -0.07 -4.86
N VAL A 217 -68.27 1.02 -4.13
CA VAL A 217 -69.33 1.84 -3.51
C VAL A 217 -70.16 2.54 -4.59
N ILE A 218 -69.51 3.16 -5.57
CA ILE A 218 -70.20 3.81 -6.70
C ILE A 218 -71.03 2.79 -7.48
N GLY A 219 -70.46 1.62 -7.80
CA GLY A 219 -71.16 0.58 -8.56
C GLY A 219 -72.37 0.02 -7.81
N CYS A 220 -72.24 -0.23 -6.51
CA CYS A 220 -73.35 -0.69 -5.68
C CYS A 220 -74.47 0.36 -5.58
N CYS A 221 -74.10 1.64 -5.45
CA CYS A 221 -75.07 2.74 -5.41
C CYS A 221 -75.84 2.89 -6.73
N LEU A 222 -75.16 2.75 -7.87
CA LEU A 222 -75.80 2.79 -9.18
C LEU A 222 -76.73 1.59 -9.42
N LEU A 223 -76.33 0.38 -9.01
CA LEU A 223 -77.18 -0.81 -9.10
C LEU A 223 -78.45 -0.68 -8.26
N PHE A 224 -78.34 -0.16 -7.03
CA PHE A 224 -79.50 0.11 -6.18
C PHE A 224 -80.47 1.13 -6.82
N LEU A 225 -79.93 2.20 -7.42
CA LEU A 225 -80.74 3.19 -8.15
C LEU A 225 -81.43 2.58 -9.36
N LEU A 226 -80.72 1.75 -10.13
CA LEU A 226 -81.29 1.06 -11.29
C LEU A 226 -82.38 0.07 -10.87
N PHE A 227 -82.15 -0.68 -9.80
CA PHE A 227 -83.15 -1.60 -9.25
C PHE A 227 -84.40 -0.85 -8.78
N TYR A 228 -84.23 0.29 -8.11
CA TYR A 228 -85.35 1.14 -7.68
C TYR A 228 -86.06 1.84 -8.86
N LEU A 229 -85.36 2.10 -9.97
CA LEU A 229 -85.98 2.66 -11.17
C LEU A 229 -86.78 1.60 -11.94
N PHE A 230 -86.32 0.35 -11.92
CA PHE A 230 -86.92 -0.76 -12.67
C PHE A 230 -87.96 -1.56 -11.85
N HIS A 231 -88.10 -1.28 -10.56
CA HIS A 231 -89.07 -1.89 -9.65
C HIS A 231 -89.91 -0.82 -8.94
#